data_AF-K9ZI69-F1
#
_entry.id   AF-K9ZI69-F1
#
_cell.length_a   1.000
_cell.length_b   1.000
_cell.length_c   1.000
_cell.angle_alpha   90.00
_cell.angle_beta   90.00
_cell.angle_gamma   90.00
#
_symmetry.space_group_name_H-M   'P 1'
#
loop_
_entity.id
_entity.type
_entity.pdbx_description
1 polymer ?
#
loop_
_entity_poly.entity_id
_entity_poly.type
_entity_poly.pdbx_seq_one_letter_code
_entity_poly.pdbx_strand_id
1 'polypeptide(L)' 'MLYYCFQQQNGEIDMTTVNQMKCACPSCLCVVSLESAILKDDKHYCSDGCAEGHQTIKGCGHNGCGC' A
#
# COMPACT_ATOMS: atom_id res chain seq x y z
N MET A 1 21.62 -1.87 -19.01
CA MET A 1 20.67 -2.00 -17.89
C MET A 1 20.67 -0.66 -17.15
N LEU A 2 20.12 0.44 -17.66
CA LEU A 2 18.84 0.65 -18.37
C LEU A 2 17.73 -0.13 -17.68
N TYR A 3 17.34 0.27 -16.47
CA TYR A 3 15.97 0.25 -15.93
C TYR A 3 16.07 0.89 -14.55
N TYR A 4 15.77 2.18 -14.43
CA TYR A 4 15.07 2.81 -13.30
C TYR A 4 14.88 4.28 -13.68
N CYS A 5 14.06 4.47 -14.72
CA CYS A 5 13.42 5.74 -14.99
C CYS A 5 12.19 5.80 -14.08
N PHE A 6 12.26 6.47 -12.93
CA PHE A 6 11.05 6.84 -12.19
C PHE A 6 11.25 8.15 -11.43
N GLN A 7 10.88 9.24 -12.11
CA GLN A 7 10.21 10.45 -11.62
C GLN A 7 10.88 11.31 -10.50
N GLN A 8 11.24 12.55 -10.90
CA GLN A 8 10.99 13.84 -10.19
C GLN A 8 11.83 14.16 -8.92
N GLN A 9 12.35 15.36 -8.63
CA GLN A 9 12.52 16.67 -9.28
C GLN A 9 13.32 17.57 -8.31
N ASN A 10 14.42 18.17 -8.76
CA ASN A 10 15.03 19.41 -8.24
C ASN A 10 15.74 19.41 -6.84
N GLY A 11 17.08 19.40 -6.84
CA GLY A 11 17.87 20.44 -6.15
C GLY A 11 18.08 20.44 -4.63
N GLU A 12 17.48 19.55 -3.84
CA GLU A 12 17.80 19.37 -2.41
C GLU A 12 17.69 17.87 -2.11
N ILE A 13 18.64 17.30 -1.36
CA ILE A 13 18.64 15.86 -1.04
C ILE A 13 17.61 15.61 0.08
N ASP A 14 16.34 15.93 -0.19
CA ASP A 14 15.24 15.41 0.60
C ASP A 14 15.12 13.93 0.23
N MET A 15 15.47 13.08 1.20
CA MET A 15 15.23 11.65 1.13
C MET A 15 13.71 11.46 1.07
N THR A 16 13.14 11.59 -0.12
CA THR A 16 11.74 11.32 -0.43
C THR A 16 11.52 9.81 -0.33
N THR A 17 11.57 9.33 0.91
CA THR A 17 11.30 7.95 1.27
C THR A 17 9.85 7.72 0.90
N VAL A 18 9.62 6.91 -0.12
CA VAL A 18 8.28 6.48 -0.49
C VAL A 18 7.78 5.58 0.64
N ASN A 19 7.25 6.20 1.68
CA ASN A 19 6.78 5.52 2.88
C ASN A 19 5.33 5.08 2.74
N GLN A 20 4.71 5.28 1.58
CA GLN A 20 3.32 4.97 1.31
C GLN A 20 3.19 4.13 0.05
N MET A 21 2.38 3.08 0.11
CA MET A 21 2.10 2.20 -1.01
C MET A 21 0.63 1.82 -1.07
N LYS A 22 0.17 1.37 -2.24
CA LYS A 22 -1.18 0.83 -2.39
C LYS A 22 -1.29 -0.50 -1.65
N CYS A 23 -2.41 -0.71 -0.96
CA CYS A 23 -2.75 -2.00 -0.36
C CYS A 23 -2.62 -3.14 -1.39
N ALA A 24 -2.06 -4.27 -0.99
CA ALA A 24 -1.82 -5.40 -1.87
C ALA A 24 -3.11 -6.13 -2.31
N CYS A 25 -4.26 -5.83 -1.70
CA CYS A 25 -5.54 -6.36 -2.17
C CYS A 25 -5.92 -5.72 -3.52
N PRO A 26 -6.19 -6.52 -4.58
CA PRO A 26 -6.40 -6.03 -5.94
C PRO A 26 -7.61 -5.11 -6.08
N SER A 27 -8.69 -5.39 -5.33
CA SER A 27 -9.91 -4.59 -5.29
C SER A 27 -9.80 -3.38 -4.34
N CYS A 28 -8.74 -3.30 -3.53
CA CYS A 28 -8.57 -2.26 -2.54
C CYS A 28 -7.96 -1.00 -3.16
N LEU A 29 -8.52 0.14 -2.78
CA LEU A 29 -8.09 1.46 -3.22
C LEU A 29 -7.35 2.23 -2.11
N CYS A 30 -7.13 1.61 -0.95
CA CYS A 30 -6.46 2.23 0.17
C CYS A 30 -4.96 2.39 -0.10
N VAL A 31 -4.45 3.57 0.23
CA VAL A 31 -3.01 3.83 0.36
C VAL A 31 -2.65 3.66 1.84
N VAL A 32 -1.58 2.93 2.11
CA VAL A 32 -1.11 2.59 3.45
C VAL A 32 0.34 2.98 3.60
N SER A 33 0.77 3.32 4.81
CA SER A 33 2.19 3.57 5.07
C SER A 33 2.91 2.24 5.33
N LEU A 34 4.12 2.08 4.81
CA LEU A 34 4.94 0.87 5.01
C LEU A 34 5.17 0.57 6.50
N GLU A 35 5.31 1.61 7.31
CA GLU A 35 5.55 1.52 8.75
C GLU A 35 4.34 1.07 9.58
N SER A 36 3.12 1.35 9.10
CA SER A 36 1.87 1.09 9.83
C SER A 36 0.98 0.03 9.18
N ALA A 37 1.31 -0.39 7.97
CA ALA A 37 0.57 -1.42 7.26
C ALA A 37 0.82 -2.80 7.84
N ILE A 38 -0.17 -3.68 7.66
CA ILE A 38 -0.06 -5.08 8.08
C ILE A 38 0.81 -5.80 7.04
N LEU A 39 2.00 -6.24 7.45
CA LEU A 39 2.89 -7.03 6.60
C LEU A 39 2.54 -8.52 6.74
N LYS A 40 2.11 -9.13 5.63
CA LYS A 40 1.80 -10.56 5.55
C LYS A 40 2.24 -11.09 4.19
N ASP A 41 2.95 -12.22 4.14
CA ASP A 41 3.46 -12.79 2.89
C ASP A 41 4.22 -11.77 2.01
N ASP A 42 5.08 -10.94 2.65
CA ASP A 42 5.83 -9.84 2.01
C ASP A 42 4.95 -8.76 1.32
N LYS A 43 3.68 -8.69 1.70
CA LYS A 43 2.70 -7.74 1.17
C LYS A 43 2.14 -6.87 2.28
N HIS A 44 1.93 -5.59 1.96
CA HIS A 44 1.37 -4.61 2.89
C HIS A 44 -0.13 -4.46 2.68
N TYR A 45 -0.90 -4.56 3.77
CA TYR A 45 -2.35 -4.51 3.77
C TYR A 45 -2.88 -3.39 4.68
N CYS A 46 -4.05 -2.86 4.32
CA CYS A 46 -4.70 -1.78 5.08
C CYS A 46 -5.50 -2.26 6.29
N SER A 47 -5.90 -3.53 6.32
CA SER A 47 -6.56 -4.17 7.45
C SER A 47 -6.46 -5.69 7.36
N ASP A 48 -6.76 -6.38 8.45
CA ASP A 48 -6.76 -7.85 8.52
C ASP A 48 -7.69 -8.47 7.48
N GLY A 49 -8.83 -7.83 7.19
CA GLY A 49 -9.74 -8.27 6.14
C GLY A 49 -9.06 -8.37 4.78
N CYS A 50 -8.23 -7.39 4.40
CA CYS A 50 -7.44 -7.48 3.17
C CYS A 50 -6.30 -8.48 3.26
N ALA A 51 -5.66 -8.62 4.43
CA ALA A 51 -4.56 -9.56 4.65
C ALA A 51 -5.04 -11.03 4.60
N GLU A 52 -6.29 -11.30 4.94
CA GLU A 52 -6.93 -12.61 4.79
C GLU A 52 -7.69 -12.76 3.47
N GLY A 53 -7.78 -11.73 2.64
CA GLY A 53 -8.47 -11.79 1.35
C GLY A 53 -10.00 -11.86 1.47
N HIS A 54 -10.56 -11.19 2.48
CA HIS A 54 -12.00 -11.08 2.73
C HIS A 54 -12.74 -12.41 2.95
N GLN A 55 -12.03 -13.42 3.47
CA GLN A 55 -12.62 -14.73 3.79
C GLN A 55 -13.63 -14.64 4.96
N THR A 56 -13.29 -13.87 5.98
CA THR A 56 -14.05 -13.73 7.24
C THR A 56 -14.67 -12.34 7.34
N ILE A 57 -13.89 -11.30 7.04
CA ILE A 57 -14.26 -9.89 7.13
C ILE A 57 -14.57 -9.35 5.73
N LYS A 58 -15.82 -8.92 5.52
CA LYS A 58 -16.20 -8.21 4.29
C LYS A 58 -15.68 -6.78 4.35
N GLY A 59 -14.98 -6.31 3.31
CA GLY A 59 -14.45 -4.96 3.33
C GLY A 59 -13.10 -4.86 4.04
N CYS A 60 -12.43 -3.75 3.79
CA CYS A 60 -11.31 -3.32 4.62
C CYS A 60 -11.71 -2.42 5.78
N GLY A 61 -12.98 -1.98 5.85
CA GLY A 61 -13.50 -1.07 6.87
C GLY A 61 -13.24 0.42 6.61
N HIS A 62 -12.52 0.77 5.54
CA HIS A 62 -12.33 2.16 5.13
C HIS A 62 -13.54 2.69 4.34
N ASN A 63 -14.02 3.87 4.73
CA ASN A 63 -15.08 4.56 4.00
C ASN A 63 -14.66 4.83 2.55
N GLY A 64 -15.51 4.43 1.59
CA GLY A 64 -15.25 4.60 0.16
C GLY A 64 -14.42 3.49 -0.49
N CYS A 65 -13.93 2.51 0.28
CA CYS A 65 -13.26 1.33 -0.27
C CYS A 65 -14.16 0.09 -0.17
N GLY A 66 -14.68 -0.37 -1.31
CA GLY A 66 -15.59 -1.51 -1.41
C GLY A 66 -14.90 -2.84 -1.75
N CYS A 67 -13.68 -3.05 -1.25
CA CYS A 67 -12.90 -4.25 -1.53
C CYS A 67 -13.37 -5.49 -0.78
#